data_AF-A0A2W0BDK6-F1
#
_entry.id   AF-A0A2W0BDK6-F1
#
_cell.length_a   1.000
_cell.length_b   1.000
_cell.length_c   1.000
_cell.angle_alpha   90.00
_cell.angle_beta   90.00
_cell.angle_gamma   90.00
#
_symmetry.space_group_name_H-M   'P 1'
#
loop_
_entity.id
_entity.type
_entity.pdbx_description
1 polymer ?
#
loop_
_entity_poly.entity_id
_entity_poly.type
_entity_poly.pdbx_seq_one_letter_code
_entity_poly.pdbx_strand_id
1 'polypeptide(L)'
;MRFAERSVMANPKQAAYHLQLASVLSEELKDARLFRKISLAKRVHSELETALKLEPKNPDCLLGMMMYYEQAPGVLGGSKDKAHHLAEQIGRIDLSKGYLAEAQLARMEKRTNGLGDLYLNAVKADPTSFDALVSLASFYASDVQKK
;
A
#
# COMPACT_ATOMS: atom_id res chain seq x y z
N MET A 1 -17.59 -5.64 7.41
CA MET A 1 -16.95 -5.78 8.75
C MET A 1 -17.11 -7.15 9.36
N ARG A 2 -18.33 -7.61 9.68
CA ARG A 2 -18.57 -8.87 10.43
C ARG A 2 -17.93 -10.13 9.84
N PHE A 3 -17.76 -10.20 8.52
CA PHE A 3 -17.09 -11.34 7.87
C PHE A 3 -15.56 -11.25 7.92
N ALA A 4 -14.96 -10.06 7.80
CA ALA A 4 -13.51 -9.89 7.88
C ALA A 4 -12.97 -10.15 9.29
N GLU A 5 -13.69 -9.68 10.32
CA GLU A 5 -13.36 -9.98 11.72
C GLU A 5 -13.50 -11.48 12.01
N ARG A 6 -14.53 -12.14 11.46
CA ARG A 6 -14.68 -13.60 11.55
C ARG A 6 -13.55 -14.37 10.86
N SER A 7 -13.03 -13.89 9.73
CA SER A 7 -11.90 -14.52 9.06
C SER A 7 -10.63 -14.48 9.90
N VAL A 8 -10.31 -13.32 10.52
CA VAL A 8 -9.19 -13.21 11.46
C VAL A 8 -9.39 -14.13 12.68
N MET A 9 -10.62 -14.21 13.21
CA MET A 9 -10.94 -15.14 14.32
C MET A 9 -10.84 -16.62 13.91
N ALA A 10 -11.10 -16.96 12.65
CA ALA A 10 -11.09 -18.34 12.16
C ALA A 10 -9.65 -18.86 11.93
N ASN A 11 -8.72 -18.00 11.50
CA ASN A 11 -7.30 -18.35 11.47
C ASN A 11 -6.39 -17.10 11.61
N PRO A 12 -6.01 -16.73 12.84
CA PRO A 12 -5.24 -15.51 13.12
C PRO A 12 -3.77 -15.60 12.67
N LYS A 13 -3.35 -16.69 12.03
CA LYS A 13 -1.96 -16.89 11.57
C LYS A 13 -1.76 -16.61 10.09
N GLN A 14 -2.82 -16.23 9.36
CA GLN A 14 -2.72 -15.87 7.95
C GLN A 14 -2.66 -14.36 7.78
N ALA A 15 -1.54 -13.85 7.26
CA ALA A 15 -1.33 -12.42 7.04
C ALA A 15 -2.42 -11.80 6.13
N ALA A 16 -2.92 -12.57 5.15
CA ALA A 16 -3.99 -12.18 4.26
C ALA A 16 -5.29 -11.75 4.99
N TYR A 17 -5.61 -12.35 6.13
CA TYR A 17 -6.83 -12.00 6.87
C TYR A 17 -6.67 -10.67 7.62
N HIS A 18 -5.49 -10.44 8.19
CA HIS A 18 -5.14 -9.16 8.80
C HIS A 18 -5.10 -8.04 7.76
N LEU A 19 -4.54 -8.28 6.58
CA LEU A 19 -4.57 -7.35 5.45
C LEU A 19 -5.99 -7.02 5.02
N GLN A 20 -6.85 -8.04 4.85
CA GLN A 20 -8.23 -7.81 4.45
C GLN A 20 -9.01 -7.01 5.49
N LEU A 21 -8.77 -7.29 6.78
CA LEU A 21 -9.37 -6.51 7.85
C LEU A 21 -8.87 -5.06 7.85
N ALA A 22 -7.57 -4.84 7.66
CA ALA A 22 -6.98 -3.51 7.54
C ALA A 22 -7.58 -2.72 6.37
N SER A 23 -7.79 -3.35 5.21
CA SER A 23 -8.46 -2.74 4.05
C SER A 23 -9.90 -2.34 4.35
N VAL A 24 -10.68 -3.22 4.99
CA VAL A 24 -12.07 -2.92 5.38
C VAL A 24 -12.15 -1.79 6.40
N LEU A 25 -11.24 -1.77 7.38
CA LEU A 25 -11.14 -0.68 8.37
C LEU A 25 -10.73 0.64 7.71
N SER A 26 -9.84 0.58 6.71
CA SER A 26 -9.39 1.75 5.94
C SER A 26 -10.49 2.34 5.07
N GLU A 27 -11.43 1.53 4.58
CA GLU A 27 -12.61 2.05 3.88
C GLU A 27 -13.52 2.81 4.85
N GLU A 28 -13.75 2.27 6.06
CA GLU A 28 -14.56 2.95 7.08
C GLU A 28 -13.92 4.27 7.55
N LEU A 29 -12.60 4.38 7.52
CA LEU A 29 -11.89 5.62 7.86
C LEU A 29 -12.29 6.81 6.98
N LYS A 30 -12.70 6.58 5.74
CA LYS A 30 -13.04 7.67 4.80
C LYS A 30 -14.25 8.45 5.31
N ASP A 31 -15.27 7.76 5.80
CA ASP A 31 -16.56 8.34 6.18
C ASP A 31 -16.72 8.58 7.70
N ALA A 32 -15.82 8.06 8.53
CA ALA A 32 -15.91 8.18 9.99
C ALA A 32 -15.70 9.63 10.50
N ARG A 33 -16.22 9.96 11.69
CA ARG A 33 -15.92 11.23 12.39
C ARG A 33 -14.51 11.20 13.00
N LEU A 34 -13.90 12.37 13.22
CA LEU A 34 -12.49 12.52 13.64
C LEU A 34 -12.06 11.59 14.81
N PHE A 35 -12.81 11.56 15.91
CA PHE A 35 -12.48 10.69 17.05
C PHE A 35 -12.50 9.20 16.70
N ARG A 36 -13.47 8.77 15.88
CA ARG A 36 -13.56 7.39 15.38
C ARG A 36 -12.45 7.09 14.38
N LYS A 37 -12.06 8.06 13.54
CA LYS A 37 -10.92 7.93 12.61
C LYS A 37 -9.62 7.60 13.35
N ILE A 38 -9.35 8.27 14.46
CA ILE A 38 -8.14 7.99 15.26
C ILE A 38 -8.13 6.55 15.79
N SER A 39 -9.25 6.08 16.35
CA SER A 39 -9.36 4.72 16.88
C SER A 39 -9.22 3.67 15.76
N LEU A 40 -9.90 3.88 14.64
CA LEU A 40 -9.81 2.99 13.47
C LEU A 40 -8.40 2.97 12.87
N ALA A 41 -7.72 4.12 12.78
CA ALA A 41 -6.37 4.19 12.26
C ALA A 41 -5.37 3.42 13.14
N LYS A 42 -5.55 3.44 14.47
CA LYS A 42 -4.75 2.61 15.38
C LYS A 42 -5.01 1.11 15.17
N ARG A 43 -6.26 0.72 14.93
CA ARG A 43 -6.60 -0.67 14.61
C ARG A 43 -5.96 -1.11 13.30
N VAL A 44 -6.08 -0.29 12.23
CA VAL A 44 -5.43 -0.57 10.94
C VAL A 44 -3.93 -0.81 11.12
N HIS A 45 -3.23 0.07 11.84
CA HIS A 45 -1.80 -0.10 12.13
C HIS A 45 -1.50 -1.43 12.82
N SER A 46 -2.27 -1.78 13.85
CA SER A 46 -2.09 -3.02 14.61
C SER A 46 -2.29 -4.27 13.74
N GLU A 47 -3.29 -4.26 12.86
CA GLU A 47 -3.54 -5.38 11.94
C GLU A 47 -2.41 -5.50 10.91
N LEU A 48 -1.95 -4.39 10.34
CA LEU A 48 -0.83 -4.36 9.40
C LEU A 48 0.49 -4.83 10.05
N GLU A 49 0.78 -4.38 11.27
CA GLU A 49 1.94 -4.88 12.02
C GLU A 49 1.87 -6.38 12.26
N THR A 50 0.67 -6.91 12.56
CA THR A 50 0.48 -8.34 12.78
C THR A 50 0.69 -9.11 11.48
N ALA A 51 0.12 -8.64 10.37
CA ALA A 51 0.32 -9.21 9.04
C ALA A 51 1.83 -9.26 8.69
N LEU A 52 2.55 -8.16 8.92
CA LEU A 52 3.97 -8.06 8.62
C LEU A 52 4.84 -8.92 9.55
N LYS A 53 4.44 -9.11 10.82
CA LYS A 53 5.12 -10.05 11.73
C LYS A 53 4.95 -11.50 11.27
N LEU A 54 3.78 -11.85 10.72
CA LEU A 54 3.50 -13.19 10.21
C LEU A 54 4.26 -13.45 8.90
N GLU A 55 4.26 -12.48 7.98
CA GLU A 55 4.90 -12.60 6.67
C GLU A 55 5.77 -11.37 6.34
N PRO A 56 6.98 -11.27 6.92
CA PRO A 56 7.83 -10.08 6.82
C PRO A 56 8.37 -9.81 5.41
N LYS A 57 8.32 -10.82 4.52
CA LYS A 57 8.75 -10.73 3.12
C LYS A 57 7.58 -10.74 2.14
N ASN A 58 6.34 -10.62 2.61
CA ASN A 58 5.19 -10.52 1.71
C ASN A 58 5.09 -9.08 1.18
N PRO A 59 5.19 -8.86 -0.14
CA PRO A 59 5.07 -7.53 -0.75
C PRO A 59 3.78 -6.81 -0.39
N ASP A 60 2.67 -7.52 -0.23
CA ASP A 60 1.36 -6.91 0.04
C ASP A 60 1.29 -6.42 1.50
N CYS A 61 1.94 -7.12 2.44
CA CYS A 61 2.09 -6.67 3.83
C CYS A 61 2.94 -5.40 3.91
N LEU A 62 4.07 -5.40 3.20
CA LEU A 62 4.96 -4.25 3.11
C LEU A 62 4.25 -3.05 2.47
N LEU A 63 3.49 -3.28 1.40
CA LEU A 63 2.73 -2.25 0.68
C LEU A 63 1.64 -1.64 1.56
N GLY A 64 0.88 -2.46 2.30
CA GLY A 64 -0.13 -1.97 3.22
C GLY A 64 0.46 -1.08 4.31
N MET A 65 1.59 -1.49 4.90
CA MET A 65 2.29 -0.70 5.92
C MET A 65 2.92 0.58 5.35
N MET A 66 3.46 0.51 4.13
CA MET A 66 3.96 1.67 3.38
C MET A 66 2.86 2.72 3.19
N MET A 67 1.69 2.29 2.70
CA MET A 67 0.54 3.16 2.51
C MET A 67 0.04 3.78 3.81
N TYR A 68 0.07 3.02 4.91
CA TYR A 68 -0.25 3.56 6.23
C TYR A 68 0.71 4.65 6.65
N TYR A 69 2.02 4.41 6.53
CA TYR A 69 3.04 5.37 6.92
C TYR A 69 3.01 6.67 6.10
N GLU A 70 2.66 6.61 4.82
CA GLU A 70 2.55 7.83 3.99
C GLU A 70 1.27 8.64 4.31
N GLN A 71 0.16 7.99 4.67
CA GLN A 71 -1.13 8.67 4.87
C GLN A 71 -1.38 9.13 6.31
N ALA A 72 -0.88 8.37 7.28
CA ALA A 72 -1.15 8.66 8.68
C ALA A 72 -0.44 9.96 9.11
N PRO A 73 -1.07 10.80 9.95
CA PRO A 73 -0.36 11.86 10.66
C PRO A 73 0.80 11.30 11.49
N GLY A 74 1.86 12.08 11.69
CA GLY A 74 3.01 11.66 12.51
C GLY A 74 2.64 11.25 13.94
N VAL A 75 1.63 11.90 14.54
CA VAL A 75 1.10 11.54 15.87
C VAL A 75 0.41 10.17 15.92
N LEU A 76 0.03 9.61 14.76
CA LEU A 76 -0.55 8.27 14.62
C LEU A 76 0.47 7.27 14.07
N GLY A 77 1.76 7.64 14.02
CA GLY A 77 2.84 6.76 13.57
C GLY A 77 3.21 6.89 12.10
N GLY A 78 2.62 7.85 11.36
CA GLY A 78 3.02 8.15 9.98
C GLY A 78 4.48 8.61 9.85
N SER A 79 5.13 8.21 8.77
CA SER A 79 6.53 8.54 8.49
C SER A 79 6.86 8.27 7.02
N LYS A 80 7.11 9.33 6.25
CA LYS A 80 7.48 9.23 4.84
C LYS A 80 8.75 8.41 4.62
N ASP A 81 9.76 8.63 5.46
CA ASP A 81 11.03 7.88 5.38
C ASP A 81 10.81 6.38 5.54
N LYS A 82 9.94 5.96 6.47
CA LYS A 82 9.58 4.55 6.63
C LYS A 82 8.80 4.03 5.43
N ALA A 83 7.94 4.85 4.83
CA ALA A 83 7.20 4.46 3.64
C ALA A 83 8.17 4.19 2.46
N HIS A 84 9.10 5.12 2.19
CA HIS A 84 10.13 4.93 1.16
C HIS A 84 11.01 3.71 1.42
N HIS A 85 11.45 3.50 2.66
CA HIS A 85 12.24 2.31 3.01
C HIS A 85 11.47 0.99 2.80
N LEU A 86 10.15 0.97 3.00
CA LEU A 86 9.34 -0.20 2.68
C LEU A 86 9.19 -0.41 1.17
N ALA A 87 9.07 0.65 0.37
CA ALA A 87 9.08 0.54 -1.09
C ALA A 87 10.41 -0.07 -1.60
N GLU A 88 11.54 0.34 -1.03
CA GLU A 88 12.84 -0.27 -1.33
C GLU A 88 12.89 -1.76 -0.97
N GLN A 89 12.34 -2.15 0.19
CA GLN A 89 12.26 -3.55 0.58
C GLN A 89 11.41 -4.37 -0.38
N ILE A 90 10.28 -3.82 -0.84
CA ILE A 90 9.45 -4.45 -1.87
C ILE A 90 10.29 -4.67 -3.13
N GLY A 91 11.03 -3.66 -3.59
CA GLY A 91 11.90 -3.76 -4.77
C GLY A 91 13.03 -4.79 -4.66
N ARG A 92 13.52 -5.06 -3.44
CA ARG A 92 14.49 -6.14 -3.19
C ARG A 92 13.88 -7.54 -3.27
N ILE A 93 12.57 -7.65 -3.05
CA ILE A 93 11.82 -8.93 -3.13
C ILE A 93 11.32 -9.15 -4.56
N ASP A 94 10.72 -8.11 -5.14
CA ASP A 94 10.13 -8.10 -6.47
C ASP A 94 10.35 -6.71 -7.08
N LEU A 95 11.20 -6.65 -8.10
CA LEU A 95 11.62 -5.40 -8.72
C LEU A 95 10.46 -4.68 -9.40
N SER A 96 9.53 -5.41 -10.04
CA SER A 96 8.36 -4.81 -10.69
C SER A 96 7.44 -4.17 -9.66
N LYS A 97 7.12 -4.90 -8.58
CA LYS A 97 6.33 -4.36 -7.46
C LYS A 97 7.03 -3.20 -6.75
N GLY A 98 8.36 -3.21 -6.68
CA GLY A 98 9.13 -2.09 -6.13
C GLY A 98 8.92 -0.79 -6.90
N TYR A 99 9.02 -0.84 -8.23
CA TYR A 99 8.73 0.31 -9.08
C TYR A 99 7.27 0.78 -8.95
N LEU A 100 6.32 -0.15 -8.82
CA LEU A 100 4.91 0.21 -8.59
C LEU A 100 4.70 0.86 -7.21
N ALA A 101 5.37 0.36 -6.17
CA ALA A 101 5.32 0.94 -4.83
C ALA A 101 5.90 2.36 -4.81
N GLU A 102 7.03 2.59 -5.48
CA GLU A 102 7.61 3.92 -5.62
C GLU A 102 6.70 4.87 -6.42
N ALA A 103 6.08 4.37 -7.51
CA ALA A 103 5.10 5.15 -8.27
C ALA A 103 3.88 5.51 -7.40
N GLN A 104 3.42 4.61 -6.54
CA GLN A 104 2.34 4.86 -5.59
C GLN A 104 2.71 6.02 -4.64
N LEU A 105 3.91 5.99 -4.03
CA LEU A 105 4.40 7.05 -3.16
C LEU A 105 4.52 8.39 -3.92
N ALA A 106 5.11 8.37 -5.11
CA ALA A 106 5.22 9.56 -5.95
C ALA A 106 3.84 10.19 -6.23
N ARG A 107 2.81 9.40 -6.52
CA ARG A 107 1.43 9.92 -6.69
C ARG A 107 0.86 10.53 -5.41
N MET A 108 1.08 9.90 -4.26
CA MET A 108 0.59 10.39 -2.97
C MET A 108 1.27 11.71 -2.58
N GLU A 109 2.56 11.84 -2.93
CA GLU A 109 3.37 13.04 -2.76
C GLU A 109 3.15 14.09 -3.86
N LYS A 110 2.28 13.80 -4.85
CA LYS A 110 2.02 14.64 -6.02
C LYS A 110 3.25 14.91 -6.88
N ARG A 111 4.24 14.00 -6.84
CA ARG A 111 5.40 13.99 -7.74
C ARG A 111 5.01 13.29 -9.04
N THR A 112 4.82 14.07 -10.10
CA THR A 112 4.48 13.55 -11.45
C THR A 112 5.70 13.33 -12.33
N ASN A 113 6.83 13.97 -12.01
CA ASN A 113 8.06 13.86 -12.77
C ASN A 113 8.64 12.45 -12.61
N GLY A 114 8.95 11.78 -13.72
CA GLY A 114 9.48 10.42 -13.73
C GLY A 114 8.45 9.32 -13.45
N LEU A 115 7.17 9.64 -13.27
CA LEU A 115 6.13 8.63 -12.99
C LEU A 115 5.99 7.62 -14.14
N GLY A 116 6.08 8.10 -15.39
CA GLY A 116 6.07 7.25 -16.58
C GLY A 116 7.27 6.30 -16.64
N ASP A 117 8.46 6.76 -16.21
CA ASP A 117 9.65 5.93 -16.17
C ASP A 117 9.53 4.82 -15.13
N LEU A 118 8.93 5.12 -13.97
CA LEU A 118 8.65 4.09 -12.94
C LEU A 118 7.72 3.01 -13.48
N TYR A 119 6.61 3.36 -14.15
CA TYR A 119 5.73 2.37 -14.74
C TYR A 119 6.37 1.59 -15.90
N LEU A 120 7.16 2.26 -16.73
CA LEU A 120 7.90 1.61 -17.80
C LEU A 120 8.92 0.62 -17.23
N ASN A 121 9.64 0.99 -16.17
CA ASN A 121 10.60 0.13 -15.50
C ASN A 121 9.91 -1.05 -14.79
N ALA A 122 8.70 -0.85 -14.23
CA ALA A 122 7.89 -1.94 -13.69
C ALA A 122 7.55 -3.00 -14.76
N VAL A 123 7.15 -2.56 -15.96
CA VAL A 123 6.86 -3.47 -17.10
C VAL A 123 8.14 -4.12 -17.64
N LYS A 124 9.27 -3.40 -17.67
CA LYS A 124 10.55 -3.99 -18.08
C LYS A 124 11.03 -5.07 -17.10
N ALA A 125 10.81 -4.85 -15.80
CA ALA A 125 11.18 -5.79 -14.75
C ALA A 125 10.31 -7.05 -14.77
N ASP A 126 9.02 -6.92 -15.04
CA ASP A 126 8.11 -8.04 -15.31
C ASP A 126 7.10 -7.68 -16.41
N PRO A 127 7.36 -8.11 -17.67
CA PRO A 127 6.47 -7.85 -18.80
C PRO A 127 5.13 -8.58 -18.72
N THR A 128 5.00 -9.57 -17.82
CA THR A 128 3.76 -10.35 -17.63
C THR A 128 2.90 -9.83 -16.49
N SER A 129 3.43 -8.89 -15.69
CA SER A 129 2.71 -8.27 -14.58
C SER A 129 1.51 -7.47 -15.10
N PHE A 130 0.32 -7.99 -14.82
CA PHE A 130 -0.93 -7.32 -15.15
C PHE A 130 -1.00 -5.93 -14.50
N ASP A 131 -0.61 -5.81 -13.23
CA ASP A 131 -0.63 -4.54 -12.51
C ASP A 131 0.31 -3.50 -13.13
N ALA A 132 1.50 -3.92 -13.58
CA ALA A 132 2.44 -3.03 -14.25
C ALA A 132 1.93 -2.57 -15.61
N LEU A 133 1.37 -3.49 -16.41
CA LEU A 133 0.79 -3.19 -17.71
C LEU A 133 -0.39 -2.22 -17.59
N VAL A 134 -1.32 -2.47 -16.66
CA VAL A 134 -2.48 -1.61 -16.44
C VAL A 134 -2.06 -0.23 -15.93
N SER A 135 -1.09 -0.17 -15.03
CA SER A 135 -0.58 1.10 -14.51
C SER A 135 0.06 1.96 -15.61
N LEU A 136 0.89 1.36 -16.46
CA LEU A 136 1.51 2.05 -17.60
C LEU A 136 0.46 2.50 -18.63
N ALA A 137 -0.47 1.61 -18.99
CA ALA A 137 -1.55 1.93 -19.92
C ALA A 137 -2.43 3.07 -19.40
N SER A 138 -2.79 3.03 -18.11
CA SER A 138 -3.58 4.08 -17.45
C SER A 138 -2.84 5.42 -17.40
N PHE A 139 -1.51 5.39 -17.19
CA PHE A 139 -0.69 6.59 -17.26
C PHE A 139 -0.70 7.22 -18.65
N TYR A 140 -0.50 6.43 -19.71
CA TYR A 140 -0.52 6.94 -21.09
C TYR A 140 -1.92 7.37 -21.57
N ALA A 141 -2.98 6.72 -21.07
CA ALA A 141 -4.35 7.13 -21.37
C ALA A 141 -4.76 8.41 -20.63
N SER A 142 -4.03 8.79 -19.56
CA SER A 142 -4.32 10.00 -18.80
C SER A 142 -3.75 11.26 -19.48
N ASP A 143 -4.44 12.39 -19.35
CA ASP A 143 -4.00 13.70 -19.86
C ASP A 143 -2.71 14.24 -19.21
N VAL A 144 -2.04 13.45 -18.35
CA VAL A 144 -0.78 13.80 -17.69
C VAL A 144 0.35 14.04 -18.70
N GLN A 145 0.25 13.53 -19.93
CA GLN A 145 1.16 13.88 -21.03
C GLN A 145 0.84 15.22 -21.73
N LYS A 146 -0.34 15.82 -21.55
CA LYS A 146 -0.78 17.00 -22.32
C LYS A 146 -0.31 18.35 -21.77
N LYS A 147 0.66 18.38 -20.85
CA LYS A 147 1.25 19.62 -20.31
C LYS A 147 2.74 19.68 -20.53
#